data_AF-A0A7V3AA78-F1
#
_entry.id   AF-A0A7V3AA78-F1
#
_cell.length_a   1.000
_cell.length_b   1.000
_cell.length_c   1.000
_cell.angle_alpha   90.00
_cell.angle_beta   90.00
_cell.angle_gamma   90.00
#
_symmetry.space_group_name_H-M   'P 1'
#
loop_
_entity.id
_entity.type
_entity.pdbx_description
1 polymer ?
#
loop_
_entity_poly.entity_id
_entity_poly.type
_entity_poly.pdbx_seq_one_letter_code
_entity_poly.pdbx_strand_id
1 'polypeptide(L)'
;MQAYVIVMALLVAGGTLFDVIHKGSARYFFENWRNSKRKGARELGSGELVSIAVQTAVVDVLASGEFCNVKRRIAHLLGMYGFVLYVLATVVMVFNPAAGGIWAQLWWLGGLMVCVGGYWFWFFIRVDVAAEGRSPFRIMRADLFILSLLASATLGLIWAATGGGVGVLFWLYILANTVLFAGVPWSKFAHMFFKPAAAFEKRLAMANGTAENLPTQSRDDPEQRKRHSMELLLDAPMDMGLGIKREAPRHY
;
A
#
# COMPACT_ATOMS: atom_id res chain seq x y z
N MET A 1 20.88 20.41 4.87
CA MET A 1 19.58 19.78 4.55
C MET A 1 19.50 19.20 3.15
N GLN A 2 19.87 19.91 2.09
CA GLN A 2 19.84 19.38 0.71
C GLN A 2 20.59 18.06 0.55
N ALA A 3 21.86 17.99 0.97
CA ALA A 3 22.66 16.77 0.92
C ALA A 3 22.00 15.60 1.67
N TYR A 4 21.40 15.85 2.84
CA TYR A 4 20.66 14.85 3.59
C TYR A 4 19.49 14.28 2.79
N VAL A 5 18.68 15.13 2.16
CA VAL A 5 17.56 14.69 1.31
C VAL A 5 18.05 13.87 0.11
N ILE A 6 19.16 14.26 -0.52
CA ILE A 6 19.77 13.49 -1.62
C ILE A 6 20.19 12.10 -1.12
N VAL A 7 20.89 12.01 0.01
CA VAL A 7 21.30 10.74 0.59
C VAL A 7 20.08 9.86 0.92
N MET A 8 19.01 10.43 1.49
CA MET A 8 17.78 9.66 1.76
C MET A 8 17.16 9.12 0.47
N ALA A 9 17.11 9.91 -0.59
CA ALA A 9 16.60 9.46 -1.89
C ALA A 9 17.44 8.31 -2.47
N LEU A 10 18.77 8.40 -2.37
CA LEU A 10 19.69 7.34 -2.79
C LEU A 10 19.51 6.06 -1.96
N LEU A 11 19.30 6.18 -0.63
CA LEU A 11 19.03 5.04 0.24
C LEU A 11 17.71 4.35 -0.10
N VAL A 12 16.65 5.11 -0.45
CA VAL A 12 15.39 4.53 -0.91
C VAL A 12 15.59 3.79 -2.23
N ALA A 13 16.25 4.42 -3.21
CA ALA A 13 16.51 3.80 -4.51
C ALA A 13 17.36 2.53 -4.38
N GLY A 14 18.48 2.62 -3.66
CA GLY A 14 19.38 1.49 -3.40
C GLY A 14 18.72 0.40 -2.57
N GLY A 15 17.95 0.76 -1.54
CA GLY A 15 17.23 -0.17 -0.68
C GLY A 15 16.14 -0.93 -1.43
N THR A 16 15.37 -0.25 -2.30
CA THR A 16 14.37 -0.88 -3.15
C THR A 16 15.03 -1.80 -4.18
N LEU A 17 16.13 -1.38 -4.81
CA LEU A 17 16.86 -2.22 -5.75
C LEU A 17 17.42 -3.48 -5.06
N PHE A 18 18.01 -3.33 -3.87
CA PHE A 18 18.46 -4.44 -3.06
C PHE A 18 17.30 -5.38 -2.72
N ASP A 19 16.14 -4.85 -2.31
CA ASP A 19 14.95 -5.66 -2.00
C ASP A 19 14.48 -6.49 -3.21
N VAL A 20 14.45 -5.87 -4.39
CA VAL A 20 14.06 -6.53 -5.65
C VAL A 20 15.04 -7.65 -6.02
N ILE A 21 16.35 -7.41 -5.89
CA ILE A 21 17.39 -8.39 -6.16
C ILE A 21 17.33 -9.52 -5.13
N HIS A 22 17.31 -9.19 -3.85
CA HIS A 22 17.35 -10.16 -2.74
C HIS A 22 16.13 -11.09 -2.75
N LYS A 23 14.94 -10.55 -3.03
CA LYS A 23 13.70 -11.35 -3.10
C LYS A 23 13.47 -12.00 -4.46
N GLY A 24 14.28 -11.68 -5.47
CA GLY A 24 14.09 -12.17 -6.84
C GLY A 24 12.76 -11.74 -7.46
N SER A 25 12.14 -10.66 -6.98
CA SER A 25 10.76 -10.29 -7.36
C SER A 25 10.65 -9.93 -8.84
N ALA A 26 11.64 -9.23 -9.41
CA ALA A 26 11.66 -8.93 -10.83
C ALA A 26 11.68 -10.22 -11.68
N ARG A 27 12.52 -11.19 -11.30
CA ARG A 27 12.60 -12.49 -11.98
C ARG A 27 11.27 -13.23 -11.92
N TYR A 28 10.64 -13.24 -10.73
CA TYR A 28 9.31 -13.81 -10.53
C TYR A 28 8.27 -13.18 -11.47
N PHE A 29 8.18 -11.83 -11.50
CA PHE A 29 7.21 -11.13 -12.36
C PHE A 29 7.46 -11.41 -13.85
N PHE A 30 8.72 -11.45 -14.32
CA PHE A 30 9.02 -11.75 -15.72
C PHE A 30 8.75 -13.20 -16.11
N GLU A 31 8.97 -14.15 -15.21
CA GLU A 31 8.65 -15.55 -15.43
C GLU A 31 7.14 -15.77 -15.44
N ASN A 32 6.42 -15.16 -14.49
CA ASN A 32 4.97 -15.27 -14.38
C ASN A 32 4.26 -14.59 -15.56
N TRP A 33 4.71 -13.42 -16.00
CA TRP A 33 4.24 -12.77 -17.24
C TRP A 33 4.38 -13.68 -18.46
N ARG A 34 5.57 -14.28 -18.65
CA ARG A 34 5.83 -15.21 -19.77
C ARG A 34 4.96 -16.45 -19.70
N ASN A 35 4.80 -17.01 -18.51
CA ASN A 35 3.93 -18.17 -18.28
C ASN A 35 2.46 -17.83 -18.55
N SER A 36 1.99 -16.66 -18.11
CA SER A 36 0.64 -16.18 -18.33
C SER A 36 0.36 -15.96 -19.82
N LYS A 37 1.31 -15.37 -20.55
CA LYS A 37 1.20 -15.23 -22.02
C LYS A 37 1.14 -16.59 -22.74
N ARG A 38 1.96 -17.56 -22.32
CA ARG A 38 2.00 -18.91 -22.94
C ARG A 38 0.75 -19.75 -22.65
N LYS A 39 0.22 -19.65 -21.42
CA LYS A 39 -0.95 -20.44 -20.97
C LYS A 39 -2.29 -19.75 -21.22
N GLY A 40 -2.27 -18.48 -21.65
CA GLY A 40 -3.47 -17.70 -21.89
C GLY A 40 -4.38 -18.38 -22.91
N ALA A 41 -5.68 -18.34 -22.62
CA ALA A 41 -6.70 -18.82 -23.55
C ALA A 41 -6.79 -17.92 -24.81
N ARG A 42 -6.27 -16.69 -24.73
CA ARG A 42 -6.17 -15.74 -25.84
C ARG A 42 -5.00 -14.79 -25.66
N GLU A 43 -4.52 -14.24 -26.77
CA GLU A 43 -3.62 -13.09 -26.73
C GLU A 43 -4.39 -11.78 -26.54
N LEU A 44 -3.79 -10.82 -25.84
CA LEU A 44 -4.35 -9.50 -25.59
C LEU A 44 -3.85 -8.51 -26.63
N GLY A 45 -4.75 -7.73 -27.20
CA GLY A 45 -4.40 -6.64 -28.12
C GLY A 45 -3.69 -5.49 -27.41
N SER A 46 -2.97 -4.66 -28.16
CA SER A 46 -2.28 -3.48 -27.63
C SER A 46 -3.23 -2.50 -26.92
N GLY A 47 -4.44 -2.31 -27.45
CA GLY A 47 -5.47 -1.47 -26.82
C GLY A 47 -5.97 -2.01 -25.48
N GLU A 48 -6.12 -3.34 -25.34
CA GLU A 48 -6.50 -3.97 -24.08
C GLU A 48 -5.40 -3.83 -23.03
N LEU A 49 -4.14 -3.98 -23.42
CA LEU A 49 -2.99 -3.76 -22.54
C LEU A 49 -2.95 -2.33 -21.99
N VAL A 50 -3.19 -1.33 -22.86
CA VAL A 50 -3.28 0.07 -22.45
C VAL A 50 -4.44 0.28 -21.48
N SER A 51 -5.62 -0.26 -21.79
CA SER A 51 -6.79 -0.17 -20.90
C SER A 51 -6.51 -0.78 -19.53
N ILE A 52 -5.87 -1.95 -19.47
CA ILE A 52 -5.47 -2.61 -18.22
C ILE A 52 -4.49 -1.74 -17.44
N ALA A 53 -3.47 -1.17 -18.10
CA ALA A 53 -2.50 -0.29 -17.44
C ALA A 53 -3.17 0.95 -16.84
N VAL A 54 -4.10 1.58 -17.57
CA VAL A 54 -4.89 2.73 -17.09
C VAL A 54 -5.76 2.33 -15.90
N GLN A 55 -6.46 1.19 -15.99
CA GLN A 55 -7.26 0.69 -14.87
C GLN A 55 -6.40 0.40 -13.64
N THR A 56 -5.22 -0.21 -13.79
CA THR A 56 -4.32 -0.44 -12.67
C THR A 56 -3.89 0.87 -12.02
N ALA A 57 -3.47 1.85 -12.83
CA ALA A 57 -3.07 3.15 -12.30
C ALA A 57 -4.21 3.85 -11.55
N VAL A 58 -5.40 3.91 -12.14
CA VAL A 58 -6.52 4.66 -11.56
C VAL A 58 -7.17 3.92 -10.39
N VAL A 59 -7.50 2.65 -10.58
CA VAL A 59 -8.27 1.87 -9.60
C VAL A 59 -7.37 1.35 -8.50
N ASP A 60 -6.26 0.69 -8.84
CA ASP A 60 -5.47 -0.04 -7.85
C ASP A 60 -4.46 0.88 -7.13
N VAL A 61 -3.81 1.79 -7.87
CA VAL A 61 -2.84 2.73 -7.29
C VAL A 61 -3.54 3.95 -6.69
N LEU A 62 -4.15 4.79 -7.52
CA LEU A 62 -4.70 6.08 -7.07
C LEU A 62 -5.86 5.91 -6.10
N ALA A 63 -6.77 4.97 -6.39
CA ALA A 63 -7.95 4.77 -5.57
C ALA A 63 -7.78 3.66 -4.52
N SER A 64 -6.66 2.94 -4.49
CA SER A 64 -6.43 1.80 -3.58
C SER A 64 -7.59 0.79 -3.60
N GLY A 65 -8.12 0.54 -4.80
CA GLY A 65 -9.33 -0.25 -5.07
C GLY A 65 -9.23 -1.72 -4.68
N GLU A 66 -8.02 -2.23 -4.46
CA GLU A 66 -7.80 -3.58 -3.92
C GLU A 66 -8.34 -3.77 -2.49
N PHE A 67 -8.56 -2.68 -1.74
CA PHE A 67 -9.14 -2.78 -0.42
C PHE A 67 -10.67 -2.86 -0.47
N CYS A 68 -11.19 -4.06 -0.29
CA CYS A 68 -12.64 -4.26 -0.10
C CYS A 68 -13.14 -3.63 1.22
N ASN A 69 -12.28 -3.50 2.23
CA ASN A 69 -12.63 -2.86 3.50
C ASN A 69 -12.46 -1.33 3.41
N VAL A 70 -13.57 -0.59 3.49
CA VAL A 70 -13.60 0.88 3.36
C VAL A 70 -12.73 1.57 4.41
N LYS A 71 -12.73 1.12 5.67
CA LYS A 71 -11.91 1.73 6.74
C LYS A 71 -10.41 1.58 6.42
N ARG A 72 -9.99 0.39 5.99
CA ARG A 72 -8.61 0.13 5.56
C ARG A 72 -8.23 0.96 4.34
N ARG A 73 -9.17 1.10 3.39
CA ARG A 73 -8.99 1.92 2.19
C ARG A 73 -8.76 3.38 2.54
N ILE A 74 -9.61 3.98 3.37
CA ILE A 74 -9.48 5.38 3.79
C ILE A 74 -8.17 5.60 4.56
N ALA A 75 -7.86 4.75 5.55
CA ALA A 75 -6.62 4.87 6.32
C ALA A 75 -5.38 4.77 5.42
N HIS A 76 -5.39 3.89 4.43
CA HIS A 76 -4.31 3.78 3.45
C HIS A 76 -4.23 5.02 2.55
N LEU A 77 -5.36 5.53 2.03
CA LEU A 77 -5.37 6.72 1.17
C LEU A 77 -4.85 7.96 1.93
N LEU A 78 -5.25 8.13 3.18
CA LEU A 78 -4.72 9.18 4.07
C LEU A 78 -3.20 9.03 4.25
N GLY A 79 -2.72 7.83 4.57
CA GLY A 79 -1.30 7.57 4.72
C GLY A 79 -0.51 7.80 3.43
N MET A 80 -1.01 7.30 2.29
CA MET A 80 -0.35 7.39 0.99
C MET A 80 -0.28 8.83 0.48
N TYR A 81 -1.43 9.51 0.35
CA TYR A 81 -1.44 10.89 -0.14
C TYR A 81 -0.83 11.85 0.88
N GLY A 82 -1.02 11.59 2.17
CA GLY A 82 -0.35 12.35 3.23
C GLY A 82 1.17 12.28 3.09
N PHE A 83 1.71 11.07 2.90
CA PHE A 83 3.15 10.88 2.72
C PHE A 83 3.67 11.53 1.43
N VAL A 84 2.95 11.41 0.32
CA VAL A 84 3.31 12.07 -0.95
C VAL A 84 3.37 13.59 -0.79
N LEU A 85 2.33 14.20 -0.22
CA LEU A 85 2.28 15.64 0.05
C LEU A 85 3.44 16.07 0.98
N TYR A 86 3.65 15.31 2.06
CA TYR A 86 4.68 15.57 3.06
C TYR A 86 6.09 15.56 2.46
N VAL A 87 6.42 14.54 1.67
CA VAL A 87 7.73 14.40 1.03
C VAL A 87 7.92 15.42 -0.07
N LEU A 88 6.93 15.62 -0.96
CA LEU A 88 7.03 16.60 -2.04
C LEU A 88 7.23 18.02 -1.50
N ALA A 89 6.46 18.41 -0.49
CA ALA A 89 6.62 19.70 0.15
C ALA A 89 7.99 19.85 0.82
N THR A 90 8.48 18.79 1.49
CA THR A 90 9.83 18.79 2.08
C THR A 90 10.90 19.01 1.01
N VAL A 91 10.83 18.28 -0.11
CA VAL A 91 11.79 18.42 -1.22
C VAL A 91 11.73 19.84 -1.78
N VAL A 92 10.54 20.34 -2.12
CA VAL A 92 10.42 21.67 -2.72
C VAL A 92 10.95 22.76 -1.79
N MET A 93 10.58 22.75 -0.51
CA MET A 93 11.06 23.77 0.44
C MET A 93 12.57 23.67 0.72
N VAL A 94 13.15 22.47 0.72
CA VAL A 94 14.61 22.28 0.95
C VAL A 94 15.44 22.73 -0.25
N PHE A 95 14.97 22.49 -1.47
CA PHE A 95 15.70 22.84 -2.70
C PHE A 95 15.36 24.24 -3.23
N ASN A 96 14.18 24.75 -2.90
CA ASN A 96 13.76 26.10 -3.25
C ASN A 96 13.25 26.83 -1.99
N PRO A 97 14.14 27.51 -1.25
CA PRO A 97 13.75 28.30 -0.07
C PRO A 97 12.77 29.45 -0.38
N ALA A 98 12.68 29.89 -1.63
CA ALA A 98 11.72 30.89 -2.09
C ALA A 98 10.38 30.29 -2.56
N ALA A 99 10.15 28.99 -2.31
CA ALA A 99 8.90 28.34 -2.63
C ALA A 99 7.71 29.03 -1.93
N GLY A 100 6.59 29.15 -2.64
CA GLY A 100 5.40 29.81 -2.11
C GLY A 100 4.85 29.13 -0.84
N GLY A 101 4.20 29.90 0.02
CA GLY A 101 3.69 29.44 1.32
C GLY A 101 2.72 28.24 1.27
N ILE A 102 2.14 27.95 0.09
CA ILE A 102 1.32 26.75 -0.14
C ILE A 102 2.08 25.46 0.21
N TRP A 103 3.39 25.40 -0.01
CA TRP A 103 4.18 24.20 0.29
C TRP A 103 4.26 23.93 1.78
N ALA A 104 4.35 24.97 2.62
CA ALA A 104 4.28 24.80 4.06
C ALA A 104 2.90 24.27 4.49
N GLN A 105 1.82 24.77 3.90
CA GLN A 105 0.47 24.28 4.17
C GLN A 105 0.29 22.82 3.75
N LEU A 106 0.79 22.43 2.57
CA LEU A 106 0.77 21.05 2.08
C LEU A 106 1.62 20.12 2.95
N TRP A 107 2.73 20.62 3.50
CA TRP A 107 3.56 19.87 4.44
C TRP A 107 2.80 19.57 5.74
N TRP A 108 2.16 20.57 6.33
CA TRP A 108 1.31 20.39 7.53
C TRP A 108 0.16 19.42 7.26
N LEU A 109 -0.58 19.63 6.16
CA LEU A 109 -1.68 18.77 5.77
C LEU A 109 -1.21 17.33 5.55
N GLY A 110 -0.11 17.14 4.82
CA GLY A 110 0.47 15.84 4.54
C GLY A 110 0.86 15.09 5.82
N GLY A 111 1.56 15.77 6.73
CA GLY A 111 1.93 15.20 8.03
C GLY A 111 0.71 14.81 8.86
N LEU A 112 -0.31 15.66 8.93
CA LEU A 112 -1.55 15.36 9.65
C LEU A 112 -2.30 14.18 9.04
N MET A 113 -2.39 14.09 7.71
CA MET A 113 -2.99 12.95 7.02
C MET A 113 -2.24 11.65 7.32
N VAL A 114 -0.91 11.67 7.35
CA VAL A 114 -0.08 10.52 7.76
C VAL A 114 -0.40 10.11 9.19
N CYS A 115 -0.45 11.06 10.13
CA CYS A 115 -0.78 10.77 11.52
C CYS A 115 -2.19 10.18 11.67
N VAL A 116 -3.21 10.81 11.10
CA VAL A 116 -4.60 10.32 11.19
C VAL A 116 -4.73 8.94 10.57
N GLY A 117 -4.28 8.75 9.33
CA GLY A 117 -4.35 7.45 8.65
C GLY A 117 -3.51 6.38 9.34
N GLY A 118 -2.29 6.73 9.75
CA GLY A 118 -1.33 5.81 10.35
C GLY A 118 -1.70 5.38 11.77
N TYR A 119 -2.13 6.30 12.64
CA TYR A 119 -2.59 5.95 13.99
C TYR A 119 -3.91 5.19 13.94
N TRP A 120 -4.82 5.56 13.02
CA TRP A 120 -6.03 4.77 12.80
C TRP A 120 -5.68 3.34 12.36
N PHE A 121 -4.73 3.19 11.43
CA PHE A 121 -4.23 1.88 11.02
C PHE A 121 -3.63 1.11 12.20
N TRP A 122 -2.74 1.75 12.96
CA TRP A 122 -1.97 1.13 14.05
C TRP A 122 -2.88 0.57 15.16
N PHE A 123 -3.82 1.38 15.66
CA PHE A 123 -4.62 0.99 16.82
C PHE A 123 -5.87 0.18 16.46
N PHE A 124 -6.40 0.29 15.24
CA PHE A 124 -7.72 -0.26 14.93
C PHE A 124 -7.80 -1.18 13.71
N ILE A 125 -6.80 -1.16 12.81
CA ILE A 125 -6.89 -1.89 11.51
C ILE A 125 -5.82 -2.97 11.37
N ARG A 126 -4.85 -3.08 12.30
CA ARG A 126 -3.86 -4.17 12.31
C ARG A 126 -4.53 -5.53 12.51
N VAL A 127 -4.93 -6.16 11.41
CA VAL A 127 -5.67 -7.42 11.39
C VAL A 127 -4.91 -8.51 12.15
N ASP A 128 -3.60 -8.66 11.93
CA ASP A 128 -2.75 -9.66 12.60
C ASP A 128 -2.66 -9.47 14.12
N VAL A 129 -3.12 -8.34 14.65
CA VAL A 129 -3.18 -8.05 16.08
C VAL A 129 -4.60 -8.16 16.59
N ALA A 130 -5.55 -7.49 15.93
CA ALA A 130 -6.95 -7.47 16.33
C ALA A 130 -7.63 -8.85 16.18
N ALA A 131 -7.39 -9.55 15.07
CA ALA A 131 -8.00 -10.86 14.80
C ALA A 131 -7.32 -12.00 15.58
N GLU A 132 -6.05 -11.82 15.98
CA GLU A 132 -5.30 -12.80 16.77
C GLU A 132 -5.33 -12.51 18.29
N GLY A 133 -6.15 -11.54 18.75
CA GLY A 133 -6.30 -11.20 20.17
C GLY A 133 -5.03 -10.66 20.85
N ARG A 134 -4.08 -10.15 20.06
CA ARG A 134 -2.81 -9.63 20.58
C ARG A 134 -2.95 -8.18 21.03
N SER A 135 -2.08 -7.76 21.95
CA SER A 135 -2.02 -6.37 22.39
C SER A 135 -1.72 -5.41 21.23
N PRO A 136 -2.42 -4.26 21.11
CA PRO A 136 -2.08 -3.19 20.16
C PRO A 136 -0.63 -2.68 20.25
N PHE A 137 0.03 -2.91 21.40
CA PHE A 137 1.41 -2.54 21.65
C PHE A 137 2.44 -3.58 21.17
N ARG A 138 1.99 -4.71 20.59
CA ARG A 138 2.89 -5.71 20.01
C ARG A 138 3.62 -5.14 18.80
N ILE A 139 4.95 -5.14 18.85
CA ILE A 139 5.82 -4.70 17.75
C ILE A 139 6.45 -5.92 17.06
N MET A 140 6.43 -5.91 15.73
CA MET A 140 7.04 -6.92 14.87
C MET A 140 7.96 -6.25 13.84
N ARG A 141 8.89 -7.01 13.24
CA ARG A 141 9.76 -6.48 12.16
C ARG A 141 8.95 -5.86 11.01
N ALA A 142 7.80 -6.46 10.70
CA ALA A 142 6.85 -5.97 9.71
C ALA A 142 6.30 -4.55 9.98
N ASP A 143 6.40 -4.07 11.23
CA ASP A 143 5.89 -2.78 11.67
C ASP A 143 6.93 -1.64 11.50
N LEU A 144 8.17 -1.97 11.15
CA LEU A 144 9.26 -0.99 11.03
C LEU A 144 8.88 0.20 10.13
N PHE A 145 8.20 -0.06 9.01
CA PHE A 145 7.74 0.98 8.08
C PHE A 145 6.73 1.93 8.74
N ILE A 146 5.64 1.40 9.30
CA ILE A 146 4.57 2.24 9.85
C ILE A 146 5.04 3.01 11.09
N LEU A 147 5.86 2.38 11.94
CA LEU A 147 6.36 3.02 13.16
C LEU A 147 7.34 4.15 12.84
N SER A 148 8.28 3.93 11.91
CA SER A 148 9.20 4.99 11.49
C SER A 148 8.50 6.11 10.73
N LEU A 149 7.46 5.80 9.94
CA LEU A 149 6.60 6.78 9.28
C LEU A 149 5.84 7.64 10.30
N LEU A 150 5.20 7.02 11.29
CA LEU A 150 4.49 7.72 12.36
C LEU A 150 5.44 8.55 13.22
N ALA A 151 6.61 7.99 13.58
CA ALA A 151 7.62 8.73 14.33
C ALA A 151 8.09 9.96 13.54
N SER A 152 8.38 9.80 12.24
CA SER A 152 8.80 10.92 11.39
C SER A 152 7.73 12.02 11.32
N ALA A 153 6.49 11.67 10.98
CA ALA A 153 5.41 12.65 10.85
C ALA A 153 5.10 13.35 12.19
N THR A 154 4.98 12.60 13.29
CA THR A 154 4.67 13.15 14.61
C THR A 154 5.79 14.04 15.14
N LEU A 155 7.04 13.58 15.07
CA LEU A 155 8.18 14.39 15.52
C LEU A 155 8.37 15.62 14.64
N GLY A 156 8.15 15.51 13.34
CA GLY A 156 8.19 16.63 12.41
C GLY A 156 7.14 17.69 12.75
N LEU A 157 5.88 17.29 12.93
CA LEU A 157 4.79 18.20 13.29
C LEU A 157 5.02 18.89 14.64
N ILE A 158 5.46 18.14 15.67
CA ILE A 158 5.78 18.70 16.98
C ILE A 158 6.96 19.68 16.86
N TRP A 159 8.03 19.29 16.16
CA TRP A 159 9.18 20.15 15.92
C TRP A 159 8.76 21.48 15.26
N ALA A 160 7.95 21.42 14.20
CA ALA A 160 7.45 22.60 13.52
C ALA A 160 6.53 23.45 14.43
N ALA A 161 5.66 22.83 15.22
CA ALA A 161 4.78 23.52 16.16
C ALA A 161 5.55 24.25 17.27
N THR A 162 6.72 23.73 17.65
CA THR A 162 7.60 24.31 18.68
C THR A 162 8.61 25.34 18.14
N GLY A 163 8.45 25.79 16.88
CA GLY A 163 9.23 26.87 16.30
C GLY A 163 10.32 26.45 15.30
N GLY A 164 10.49 25.16 15.02
CA GLY A 164 11.31 24.70 13.88
C GLY A 164 12.83 24.91 14.02
N GLY A 165 13.35 25.00 15.25
CA GLY A 165 14.78 25.21 15.52
C GLY A 165 15.63 23.94 15.54
N VAL A 166 16.95 24.08 15.46
CA VAL A 166 17.88 22.95 15.68
C VAL A 166 17.88 22.60 17.17
N GLY A 167 17.55 21.35 17.50
CA GLY A 167 17.44 20.89 18.88
C GLY A 167 17.07 19.41 18.96
N VAL A 168 16.66 18.95 20.14
CA VAL A 168 16.33 17.54 20.38
C VAL A 168 15.26 17.03 19.42
N LEU A 169 14.16 17.79 19.25
CA LEU A 169 13.06 17.42 18.36
C LEU A 169 13.51 17.33 16.89
N PHE A 170 14.38 18.24 16.44
CA PHE A 170 14.96 18.20 15.10
C PHE A 170 15.77 16.92 14.90
N TRP A 171 16.65 16.57 15.84
CA TRP A 171 17.48 15.37 15.71
C TRP A 171 16.68 14.07 15.79
N LEU A 172 15.66 14.01 16.64
CA LEU A 172 14.73 12.88 16.68
C LEU A 172 13.96 12.75 15.36
N TYR A 173 13.52 13.87 14.77
CA TYR A 173 12.88 13.90 13.46
C TYR A 173 13.81 13.39 12.36
N ILE A 174 15.07 13.85 12.33
CA ILE A 174 16.08 13.37 11.38
C ILE A 174 16.36 11.88 11.57
N LEU A 175 16.50 11.41 12.80
CA LEU A 175 16.70 9.99 13.12
C LEU A 175 15.53 9.14 12.62
N ALA A 176 14.29 9.56 12.89
CA ALA A 176 13.09 8.85 12.45
C ALA A 176 13.01 8.74 10.92
N ASN A 177 13.33 9.82 10.19
CA ASN A 177 13.43 9.78 8.73
C ASN A 177 14.54 8.87 8.23
N THR A 178 15.69 8.91 8.89
CA THR A 178 16.82 8.04 8.54
C THR A 178 16.42 6.58 8.69
N VAL A 179 15.75 6.21 9.79
CA VAL A 179 15.22 4.85 9.98
C VAL A 179 14.16 4.50 8.94
N LEU A 180 13.26 5.42 8.59
CA LEU A 180 12.23 5.20 7.58
C LEU A 180 12.83 4.89 6.20
N PHE A 181 13.79 5.69 5.75
CA PHE A 181 14.34 5.60 4.40
C PHE A 181 15.51 4.61 4.27
N ALA A 182 16.38 4.50 5.28
CA ALA A 182 17.42 3.48 5.30
C ALA A 182 16.85 2.09 5.62
N GLY A 183 15.71 2.02 6.31
CA GLY A 183 15.04 0.78 6.68
C GLY A 183 14.29 0.07 5.54
N VAL A 184 14.36 0.58 4.30
CA VAL A 184 13.63 0.02 3.15
C VAL A 184 13.87 -1.50 2.97
N PRO A 185 15.11 -2.04 3.00
CA PRO A 185 15.36 -3.48 2.84
C PRO A 185 14.72 -4.38 3.89
N TRP A 186 14.47 -3.85 5.09
CA TRP A 186 13.99 -4.63 6.24
C TRP A 186 12.53 -4.34 6.61
N SER A 187 11.88 -3.46 5.85
CA SER A 187 10.54 -2.99 6.16
C SER A 187 9.58 -3.33 5.02
N LYS A 188 8.31 -3.01 5.24
CA LYS A 188 7.32 -3.11 4.17
C LYS A 188 7.50 -1.98 3.14
N PHE A 189 8.30 -0.94 3.35
CA PHE A 189 8.34 0.27 2.49
C PHE A 189 8.37 -0.06 0.99
N ALA A 190 9.21 -1.02 0.58
CA ALA A 190 9.38 -1.36 -0.83
C ALA A 190 8.07 -1.78 -1.53
N HIS A 191 7.04 -2.19 -0.79
CA HIS A 191 5.72 -2.56 -1.35
C HIS A 191 5.03 -1.46 -2.13
N MET A 192 5.38 -0.21 -1.88
CA MET A 192 4.90 0.92 -2.68
C MET A 192 5.30 0.81 -4.16
N PHE A 193 6.42 0.15 -4.46
CA PHE A 193 6.96 0.05 -5.82
C PHE A 193 6.50 -1.22 -6.55
N PHE A 194 6.39 -2.36 -5.87
CA PHE A 194 6.04 -3.63 -6.52
C PHE A 194 4.54 -3.94 -6.56
N LYS A 195 3.74 -3.34 -5.68
CA LYS A 195 2.29 -3.58 -5.66
C LYS A 195 1.57 -3.16 -6.96
N PRO A 196 1.90 -2.01 -7.60
CA PRO A 196 1.35 -1.67 -8.91
C PRO A 196 1.65 -2.72 -9.99
N ALA A 197 2.87 -3.28 -9.99
CA ALA A 197 3.26 -4.32 -10.94
C ALA A 197 2.46 -5.61 -10.73
N ALA A 198 2.29 -6.03 -9.47
CA ALA A 198 1.45 -7.19 -9.14
C ALA A 198 -0.03 -6.97 -9.51
N ALA A 199 -0.57 -5.77 -9.27
CA ALA A 199 -1.94 -5.42 -9.64
C ALA A 199 -2.15 -5.45 -11.17
N PHE A 200 -1.17 -4.96 -11.92
CA PHE A 200 -1.17 -5.03 -13.39
C PHE A 200 -1.16 -6.47 -13.89
N GLU A 201 -0.26 -7.29 -13.36
CA GLU A 201 -0.17 -8.70 -13.72
C GLU A 201 -1.46 -9.46 -13.40
N LYS A 202 -2.06 -9.22 -12.24
CA LYS A 202 -3.35 -9.82 -11.87
C LYS A 202 -4.45 -9.50 -12.89
N ARG A 203 -4.56 -8.24 -13.31
CA ARG A 203 -5.55 -7.84 -14.34
C ARG A 203 -5.24 -8.48 -15.69
N LEU A 204 -3.97 -8.57 -16.06
CA LEU A 204 -3.55 -9.26 -17.27
C LEU A 204 -3.94 -10.74 -17.24
N ALA A 205 -3.64 -11.43 -16.15
CA ALA A 205 -3.94 -12.83 -15.97
C ALA A 205 -5.45 -13.10 -16.03
N MET A 206 -6.27 -12.21 -15.45
CA MET A 206 -7.73 -12.28 -15.63
C MET A 206 -8.14 -12.08 -17.08
N ALA A 207 -7.59 -11.06 -17.76
CA ALA A 207 -7.99 -10.70 -19.12
C ALA A 207 -7.62 -11.77 -20.17
N ASN A 208 -6.49 -12.46 -19.99
CA ASN A 208 -6.03 -13.53 -20.89
C ASN A 208 -6.58 -14.92 -20.50
N GLY A 209 -7.39 -15.01 -19.45
CA GLY A 209 -8.06 -16.24 -19.01
C GLY A 209 -7.19 -17.20 -18.19
N THR A 210 -5.93 -16.88 -17.89
CA THR A 210 -5.11 -17.72 -16.99
C THR A 210 -5.55 -17.61 -15.54
N ALA A 211 -5.96 -16.41 -15.10
CA ALA A 211 -6.45 -16.08 -13.77
C ALA A 211 -5.60 -16.66 -12.61
N GLU A 212 -4.28 -16.80 -12.78
CA GLU A 212 -3.39 -17.46 -11.80
C GLU A 212 -3.80 -18.91 -11.46
N ASN A 213 -4.49 -19.59 -12.37
CA ASN A 213 -5.15 -20.88 -12.18
C ASN A 213 -6.27 -20.85 -11.12
N LEU A 214 -6.77 -19.67 -10.77
CA LEU A 214 -7.97 -19.53 -9.95
C LEU A 214 -9.21 -19.81 -10.80
N PRO A 215 -10.27 -20.38 -10.20
CA PRO A 215 -11.55 -20.53 -10.88
C PRO A 215 -12.07 -19.16 -11.32
N THR A 216 -12.34 -19.02 -12.62
CA THR A 216 -13.00 -17.84 -13.20
C THR A 216 -14.52 -17.92 -13.18
N GLN A 217 -15.05 -19.09 -12.82
CA GLN A 217 -16.47 -19.39 -12.80
C GLN A 217 -17.08 -18.77 -11.53
N SER A 218 -18.10 -17.91 -11.70
CA SER A 218 -18.88 -17.36 -10.58
C SER A 218 -20.26 -18.03 -10.49
N ARG A 219 -20.80 -18.13 -9.28
CA ARG A 219 -22.14 -18.70 -9.05
C ARG A 219 -23.27 -17.96 -9.77
N ASP A 220 -23.00 -16.77 -10.30
CA ASP A 220 -23.94 -16.04 -11.16
C ASP A 220 -24.17 -16.75 -12.51
N ASP A 221 -23.19 -17.54 -12.97
CA ASP A 221 -23.27 -18.34 -14.18
C ASP A 221 -24.39 -19.40 -14.05
N PRO A 222 -25.46 -19.32 -14.86
CA PRO A 222 -26.55 -20.31 -14.86
C PRO A 222 -26.05 -21.74 -15.09
N GLU A 223 -25.03 -21.92 -15.92
CA GLU A 223 -24.45 -23.24 -16.21
C GLU A 223 -23.60 -23.76 -15.04
N GLN A 224 -23.01 -22.87 -14.24
CA GLN A 224 -22.37 -23.29 -12.99
C GLN A 224 -23.40 -23.69 -11.94
N ARG A 225 -24.53 -22.97 -11.82
CA ARG A 225 -25.60 -23.31 -10.86
C ARG A 225 -26.17 -24.71 -11.09
N LYS A 226 -26.39 -25.08 -12.36
CA LYS A 226 -26.86 -26.41 -12.77
C LYS A 226 -25.86 -27.54 -12.45
N ARG A 227 -24.57 -27.23 -12.32
CA ARG A 227 -23.51 -28.22 -12.02
C ARG A 227 -23.41 -28.57 -10.54
N HIS A 228 -24.09 -27.85 -9.65
CA HIS A 228 -24.06 -28.18 -8.22
C HIS A 228 -24.84 -29.46 -7.95
N SER A 229 -24.17 -30.43 -7.31
CA SER A 229 -24.71 -31.75 -6.98
C SER A 229 -25.78 -31.74 -5.88
N MET A 230 -26.12 -30.57 -5.34
CA MET A 230 -27.00 -30.41 -4.19
C MET A 230 -28.17 -29.51 -4.62
N GLU A 231 -29.37 -30.07 -4.72
CA GLU A 231 -30.59 -29.36 -5.15
C GLU A 231 -30.83 -28.07 -4.35
N LEU A 232 -30.46 -28.08 -3.06
CA LEU A 232 -30.53 -26.93 -2.14
C LEU A 232 -29.67 -25.72 -2.56
N LEU A 233 -28.67 -25.89 -3.44
CA LEU A 233 -27.78 -24.82 -3.89
C LEU A 233 -28.18 -24.20 -5.24
N LEU A 234 -29.17 -24.77 -5.94
CA LEU A 234 -29.62 -24.28 -7.25
C LEU A 234 -30.26 -22.88 -7.15
N ASP A 235 -31.14 -22.72 -6.16
CA ASP A 235 -31.92 -21.50 -5.92
C ASP A 235 -31.45 -20.72 -4.67
N ALA A 236 -30.29 -21.08 -4.12
CA ALA A 236 -29.75 -20.39 -2.96
C ALA A 236 -29.51 -18.89 -3.26
N PRO A 237 -29.84 -17.99 -2.32
CA PRO A 237 -29.69 -16.54 -2.52
C PRO A 237 -28.22 -16.16 -2.71
N MET A 238 -27.90 -15.35 -3.74
CA MET A 238 -26.53 -14.96 -4.11
C MET A 238 -25.75 -14.35 -2.95
N ASP A 239 -26.44 -13.57 -2.14
CA ASP A 239 -25.96 -13.10 -0.85
C ASP A 239 -26.50 -14.01 0.27
N MET A 240 -25.60 -14.79 0.88
CA MET A 240 -25.92 -15.64 2.04
C MET A 240 -25.86 -14.83 3.36
N GLY A 241 -25.85 -13.50 3.27
CA GLY A 241 -25.61 -12.59 4.36
C GLY A 241 -24.14 -12.54 4.76
N LEU A 242 -23.85 -11.79 5.83
CA LEU A 242 -22.48 -11.58 6.29
C LEU A 242 -21.81 -12.86 6.83
N GLY A 243 -22.58 -13.90 7.17
CA GLY A 243 -22.06 -15.18 7.68
C GLY A 243 -21.09 -14.98 8.85
N ILE A 244 -19.89 -15.57 8.75
CA ILE A 244 -18.81 -15.40 9.74
C ILE A 244 -18.32 -13.94 9.89
N LYS A 245 -18.63 -13.06 8.94
CA LYS A 245 -18.32 -11.62 9.01
C LYS A 245 -19.41 -10.81 9.73
N ARG A 246 -20.50 -11.45 10.18
CA ARG A 246 -21.58 -10.77 10.92
C ARG A 246 -21.09 -10.19 12.23
N GLU A 247 -20.11 -10.84 12.85
CA GLU A 247 -19.47 -10.39 14.06
C GLU A 247 -18.02 -9.97 13.78
N ALA A 248 -17.57 -8.91 14.44
CA ALA A 248 -16.16 -8.53 14.36
C ALA A 248 -15.33 -9.60 15.08
N PRO A 249 -14.12 -9.96 14.58
CA PRO A 249 -13.26 -10.95 15.23
C PRO A 249 -12.65 -10.34 16.50
N ARG A 250 -13.47 -10.25 17.55
CA ARG A 250 -13.18 -9.67 18.86
C ARG A 250 -13.47 -10.64 20.00
N HIS A 251 -13.61 -11.93 19.66
CA HIS A 251 -13.80 -13.00 20.63
C HIS A 251 -12.45 -13.38 21.25
N TYR A 252 -11.94 -12.52 22.12
CA TYR A 252 -10.77 -12.77 22.95
C TYR A 252 -10.98 -12.15 24.33
#